data_AF-A0A6M0IGI8-F1
#
_entry.id   AF-A0A6M0IGI8-F1
#
_cell.length_a   1.000
_cell.length_b   1.000
_cell.length_c   1.000
_cell.angle_alpha   90.00
_cell.angle_beta   90.00
_cell.angle_gamma   90.00
#
_symmetry.space_group_name_H-M   'P 1'
#
loop_
_entity.id
_entity.type
_entity.pdbx_description
1 polymer ?
#
loop_
_entity_poly.entity_id
_entity_poly.type
_entity_poly.pdbx_seq_one_letter_code
_entity_poly.pdbx_strand_id
1 'polypeptide(L)'
;MRFFNLGYLLIIYITLTASMCGGSEDSDKAPTRSSLKIALVDSLSVDDEDDERHLTEDMRTLCDVIVSDSKDCNRTFILDPTITRLDLEKDLSLKTTIEKGGSKDVSNPKVIGRLIKKNLEELNVPKEFTKASTNRNAAQILVNFITTKASKDSILVFSVDGSLDTYLLNDKTYKVFTSIDDIRSKIQSTLCQNPKSSITLLINPPSSAPRSPLILNVSGLDCKTRKLSIRTLGGDGSPISYSAKGLSEGQSSSEFTLSANQLSGTQFTFVAKQGSSISTVKYTTICSIAPPPVKGRKGPSDNGDLTIVKGSEGCDICTRYYSATDNLGRVRQVTQRNSTECCPCGKTIEMRGRTYRMECNEGGRNRLVIAE
;
A
#
# COMPACT_ATOMS: atom_id res chain seq x y z
N MET A 1 -26.16 -56.06 17.78
CA MET A 1 -24.92 -56.71 17.30
C MET A 1 -23.96 -55.59 16.90
N ARG A 2 -23.04 -55.10 17.74
CA ARG A 2 -21.74 -55.67 18.18
C ARG A 2 -20.90 -56.24 17.03
N PHE A 3 -19.77 -55.60 16.73
CA PHE A 3 -18.37 -56.10 16.58
C PHE A 3 -17.49 -54.88 16.17
N PHE A 4 -16.68 -54.26 17.04
CA PHE A 4 -15.29 -54.57 17.45
C PHE A 4 -14.28 -54.74 16.29
N ASN A 5 -13.29 -53.83 16.22
CA ASN A 5 -11.88 -53.96 15.75
C ASN A 5 -11.39 -52.65 15.12
N LEU A 6 -10.17 -52.14 15.31
CA LEU A 6 -8.99 -52.61 16.02
C LEU A 6 -8.12 -51.36 16.26
N GLY A 7 -7.61 -51.18 17.48
CA GLY A 7 -6.73 -50.06 17.82
C GLY A 7 -5.36 -50.17 17.15
N TYR A 8 -4.89 -49.06 16.59
CA TYR A 8 -3.47 -48.84 16.29
C TYR A 8 -2.91 -47.88 17.34
N LEU A 9 -2.43 -48.48 18.43
CA LEU A 9 -1.71 -47.81 19.51
C LEU A 9 -0.23 -47.78 19.10
N LEU A 10 0.14 -46.77 18.33
CA LEU A 10 1.53 -46.53 17.93
C LEU A 10 2.29 -45.99 19.15
N ILE A 11 2.92 -46.89 19.90
CA ILE A 11 3.85 -46.55 20.98
C ILE A 11 5.12 -45.98 20.32
N ILE A 12 5.19 -44.65 20.22
CA ILE A 12 6.43 -43.95 19.87
C ILE A 12 7.32 -44.00 21.13
N TYR A 13 8.26 -44.93 21.13
CA TYR A 13 9.41 -44.91 22.03
C TYR A 13 10.26 -43.67 21.68
N ILE A 14 10.02 -42.57 22.38
CA ILE A 14 10.96 -41.44 22.42
C ILE A 14 12.12 -41.90 23.31
N THR A 15 13.13 -42.54 22.70
CA THR A 15 14.44 -42.68 23.32
C THR A 15 15.02 -41.28 23.45
N LEU A 16 14.93 -40.74 24.67
CA LEU A 16 15.64 -39.54 25.11
C LEU A 16 17.14 -39.88 25.12
N THR A 17 17.79 -39.84 23.95
CA THR A 17 19.23 -39.76 23.90
C THR A 17 19.60 -38.37 24.39
N ALA A 18 19.93 -38.28 25.68
CA ALA A 18 20.69 -37.17 26.22
C ALA A 18 22.03 -37.12 25.47
N SER A 19 22.03 -36.46 24.31
CA SER A 19 23.23 -35.95 23.68
C SER A 19 23.82 -34.97 24.66
N MET A 20 24.72 -35.46 25.52
CA MET A 20 25.68 -34.61 26.19
C MET A 20 26.48 -33.92 25.09
N CYS A 21 26.04 -32.71 24.74
CA CYS A 21 26.80 -31.77 23.93
C CYS A 21 28.09 -31.50 24.70
N GLY A 22 29.14 -32.25 24.38
CA GLY A 22 30.51 -31.85 24.69
C GLY A 22 30.72 -30.49 24.06
N GLY A 23 30.66 -29.44 24.88
CA GLY A 23 31.01 -28.09 24.48
C GLY A 23 32.48 -28.10 24.10
N SER A 24 32.75 -28.19 22.80
CA SER A 24 34.09 -27.98 22.27
C SER A 24 34.54 -26.58 22.67
N GLU A 25 35.72 -26.50 23.29
CA GLU A 25 36.44 -25.30 23.79
C GLU A 25 36.84 -24.31 22.67
N ASP A 26 35.93 -24.01 21.74
CA ASP A 26 36.18 -23.12 20.60
C ASP A 26 35.72 -21.67 20.89
N SER A 27 35.42 -21.35 22.16
CA SER A 27 34.95 -20.01 22.60
C SER A 27 36.02 -18.92 22.60
N ASP A 28 37.28 -19.25 22.29
CA ASP A 28 38.42 -18.33 22.45
C ASP A 28 38.75 -17.53 21.18
N LYS A 29 37.95 -17.67 20.11
CA LYS A 29 38.17 -16.86 18.90
C LYS A 29 37.74 -15.42 19.16
N ALA A 30 38.72 -14.51 19.09
CA ALA A 30 38.49 -13.08 19.22
C ALA A 30 37.36 -12.61 18.26
N PRO A 31 36.45 -11.73 18.72
CA PRO A 31 35.40 -11.19 17.87
C PRO A 31 35.96 -10.53 16.60
N THR A 32 35.31 -10.76 15.46
CA THR A 32 35.70 -10.13 14.20
C THR A 32 34.96 -8.81 14.04
N ARG A 33 35.68 -7.73 13.69
CA ARG A 33 35.07 -6.42 13.41
C ARG A 33 34.77 -6.26 11.93
N SER A 34 33.61 -5.68 11.63
CA SER A 34 33.18 -5.41 10.26
C SER A 34 32.53 -4.03 10.18
N SER A 35 32.76 -3.30 9.10
CA SER A 35 32.17 -1.96 8.93
C SER A 35 30.71 -2.04 8.48
N LEU A 36 29.83 -1.29 9.13
CA LEU A 36 28.45 -1.06 8.66
C LEU A 36 28.28 0.42 8.32
N LYS A 37 28.04 0.74 7.05
CA LYS A 37 27.72 2.10 6.61
C LYS A 37 26.21 2.21 6.44
N ILE A 38 25.58 3.07 7.21
CA ILE A 38 24.14 3.36 7.13
C ILE A 38 23.99 4.68 6.41
N ALA A 39 23.42 4.67 5.21
CA ALA A 39 23.27 5.86 4.38
C ALA A 39 21.81 6.33 4.37
N LEU A 40 21.64 7.63 4.62
CA LEU A 40 20.36 8.33 4.64
C LEU A 40 20.42 9.49 3.66
N VAL A 41 19.34 9.71 2.93
CA VAL A 41 19.16 10.94 2.13
C VAL A 41 18.20 11.91 2.80
N ASP A 42 17.46 11.46 3.80
CA ASP A 42 16.45 12.22 4.54
C ASP A 42 16.71 12.17 6.06
N SER A 43 15.74 12.60 6.87
CA SER A 43 15.77 12.52 8.32
C SER A 43 15.92 11.09 8.84
N LEU A 44 16.77 10.94 9.84
CA LEU A 44 16.82 9.78 10.72
C LEU A 44 15.65 9.86 11.71
N SER A 45 14.90 8.77 11.85
CA SER A 45 13.91 8.64 12.92
C SER A 45 14.62 8.47 14.26
N VAL A 46 14.15 9.17 15.28
CA VAL A 46 14.72 9.17 16.64
C VAL A 46 13.60 9.08 17.67
N ASP A 47 13.94 8.64 18.88
CA ASP A 47 13.10 8.76 20.06
C ASP A 47 13.45 10.09 20.75
N ASP A 48 12.44 10.93 21.02
CA ASP A 48 12.59 12.20 21.74
C ASP A 48 12.25 11.99 23.23
N GLU A 49 13.22 12.19 24.13
CA GLU A 49 13.05 12.13 25.59
C GLU A 49 13.75 13.34 26.22
N ASP A 50 13.04 14.16 27.01
CA ASP A 50 13.62 15.30 27.75
C ASP A 50 14.53 16.25 26.92
N ASP A 51 14.11 16.61 25.69
CA ASP A 51 14.88 17.40 24.70
C ASP A 51 16.15 16.71 24.12
N GLU A 52 16.41 15.48 24.54
CA GLU A 52 17.42 14.59 23.97
C GLU A 52 16.83 13.71 22.87
N ARG A 53 17.67 13.34 21.90
CA ARG A 53 17.28 12.59 20.70
C ARG A 53 18.09 11.33 20.63
N HIS A 54 17.47 10.19 20.83
CA HIS A 54 18.13 8.90 20.89
C HIS A 54 17.87 8.10 19.61
N LEU A 55 18.76 7.17 19.30
CA LEU A 55 18.49 6.18 18.25
C LEU A 55 17.31 5.30 18.68
N THR A 56 16.43 4.98 17.73
CA THR A 56 15.30 4.07 17.98
C THR A 56 15.76 2.68 18.42
N GLU A 57 14.89 1.94 19.11
CA GLU A 57 15.15 0.54 19.53
C GLU A 57 15.61 -0.34 18.34
N ASP A 58 15.00 -0.15 17.17
CA ASP A 58 15.35 -0.84 15.93
C ASP A 58 16.78 -0.55 15.46
N MET A 59 17.20 0.72 15.51
CA MET A 59 18.57 1.12 15.15
C MET A 59 19.59 0.63 16.18
N ARG A 60 19.25 0.65 17.47
CA ARG A 60 20.07 0.07 18.53
C ARG A 60 20.25 -1.44 18.32
N THR A 61 19.15 -2.14 18.04
CA THR A 61 19.14 -3.58 17.76
C THR A 61 19.95 -3.92 16.51
N LEU A 62 19.85 -3.13 15.43
CA LEU A 62 20.66 -3.31 14.23
C LEU A 62 22.17 -3.25 14.54
N CYS A 63 22.58 -2.33 15.41
CA CYS A 63 23.99 -2.08 15.74
C CYS A 63 24.55 -2.99 16.84
N ASP A 64 23.72 -3.82 17.48
CA ASP A 64 24.17 -4.76 18.52
C ASP A 64 25.01 -5.90 17.94
N VAL A 65 25.80 -6.54 18.81
CA VAL A 65 26.66 -7.69 18.50
C VAL A 65 25.87 -8.76 17.77
N ILE A 66 26.49 -9.34 16.74
CA ILE A 66 25.93 -10.46 16.00
C ILE A 66 26.68 -11.71 16.42
N VAL A 67 25.99 -12.59 17.15
CA VAL A 67 26.49 -13.92 17.51
C VAL A 67 25.83 -14.91 16.56
N SER A 68 26.64 -15.57 15.73
CA SER A 68 26.11 -16.59 14.84
C SER A 68 26.21 -17.96 15.48
N ASP A 69 25.05 -18.60 15.68
CA ASP A 69 24.94 -19.97 16.20
C ASP A 69 24.87 -21.02 15.09
N SER A 70 25.13 -20.61 13.84
CA SER A 70 25.10 -21.56 12.71
C SER A 70 26.30 -22.51 12.79
N LYS A 71 26.05 -23.79 12.50
CA LYS A 71 27.09 -24.85 12.58
C LYS A 71 28.34 -24.51 11.77
N ASP A 72 28.17 -23.81 10.65
CA ASP A 72 29.24 -23.47 9.71
C ASP A 72 29.88 -22.10 9.98
N CYS A 73 29.35 -21.33 10.94
CA CYS A 73 29.84 -20.00 11.27
C CYS A 73 29.64 -19.71 12.76
N ASN A 74 30.32 -20.45 13.62
CA ASN A 74 30.38 -20.15 15.04
C ASN A 74 31.36 -18.99 15.28
N ARG A 75 30.90 -17.75 15.08
CA ARG A 75 31.69 -16.53 15.22
C ARG A 75 30.87 -15.40 15.82
N THR A 76 31.54 -14.55 16.58
CA THR A 76 31.01 -13.26 17.02
C THR A 76 31.50 -12.14 16.11
N PHE A 77 30.57 -11.33 15.62
CA PHE A 77 30.84 -10.16 14.82
C PHE A 77 30.46 -8.89 15.59
N ILE A 78 31.35 -7.92 15.57
CA ILE A 78 31.12 -6.57 16.07
C ILE A 78 31.00 -5.66 14.85
N LEU A 79 29.86 -5.01 14.70
CA LEU A 79 29.67 -4.01 13.67
C LEU A 79 30.24 -2.68 14.16
N ASP A 80 30.95 -1.97 13.28
CA ASP A 80 31.39 -0.60 13.48
C ASP A 80 30.49 0.32 12.65
N PRO A 81 29.35 0.80 13.20
CA PRO A 81 28.36 1.50 12.40
C PRO A 81 28.78 2.96 12.19
N THR A 82 28.50 3.49 11.01
CA THR A 82 28.59 4.93 10.72
C THR A 82 27.34 5.33 9.97
N ILE A 83 26.60 6.30 10.51
CA ILE A 83 25.44 6.88 9.84
C ILE A 83 25.91 8.07 9.02
N THR A 84 25.65 8.05 7.72
CA THR A 84 25.99 9.12 6.79
C THR A 84 24.73 9.80 6.28
N ARG A 85 24.59 11.10 6.53
CA ARG A 85 23.61 11.99 5.89
C ARG A 85 24.18 12.47 4.56
N LEU A 86 23.75 11.83 3.48
CA LEU A 86 24.31 12.06 2.15
C LEU A 86 24.02 13.46 1.61
N ASP A 87 22.87 14.03 1.94
CA ASP A 87 22.46 15.37 1.53
C ASP A 87 23.21 16.49 2.24
N LEU A 88 23.78 16.19 3.41
CA LEU A 88 24.56 17.13 4.24
C LEU A 88 26.06 16.85 4.23
N GLU A 89 26.49 15.73 3.62
CA GLU A 89 27.86 15.20 3.66
C GLU A 89 28.41 15.07 5.10
N LYS A 90 27.55 14.66 6.04
CA LYS A 90 27.90 14.48 7.45
C LYS A 90 27.88 13.02 7.87
N ASP A 91 28.86 12.65 8.70
CA ASP A 91 28.98 11.34 9.30
C ASP A 91 28.78 11.41 10.82
N LEU A 92 28.02 10.45 11.35
CA LEU A 92 27.86 10.16 12.76
C LEU A 92 28.41 8.76 13.02
N SER A 93 29.62 8.70 13.55
CA SER A 93 30.25 7.44 13.95
C SER A 93 29.59 6.91 15.21
N LEU A 94 29.04 5.70 15.14
CA LEU A 94 28.48 4.98 16.29
C LEU A 94 29.52 4.04 16.93
N LYS A 95 30.79 4.15 16.53
CA LYS A 95 31.87 3.34 17.09
C LYS A 95 31.94 3.56 18.59
N THR A 96 31.72 2.48 19.30
CA THR A 96 31.84 2.44 20.74
C THR A 96 33.34 2.39 21.07
N THR A 97 33.79 3.25 21.98
CA THR A 97 35.17 3.22 22.48
C THR A 97 35.37 2.05 23.45
N ILE A 98 35.07 0.82 23.00
CA ILE A 98 35.36 -0.41 23.74
C ILE A 98 36.87 -0.49 24.04
N GLU A 99 37.72 0.13 23.21
CA GLU A 99 39.17 0.17 23.37
C GLU A 99 39.68 1.13 24.46
N LYS A 100 38.88 2.12 24.91
CA LYS A 100 39.39 3.14 25.85
C LYS A 100 39.29 2.75 27.32
N GLY A 101 38.44 1.80 27.68
CA GLY A 101 38.37 1.27 29.04
C GLY A 101 39.18 -0.01 29.12
N GLY A 102 40.36 0.02 29.75
CA GLY A 102 41.31 -1.10 29.87
C GLY A 102 40.82 -2.34 30.63
N SER A 103 39.59 -2.79 30.36
CA SER A 103 39.02 -4.04 30.85
C SER A 103 39.68 -5.20 30.13
N LYS A 104 40.24 -6.13 30.91
CA LYS A 104 40.99 -7.28 30.41
C LYS A 104 40.11 -8.34 29.69
N ASP A 105 38.79 -8.21 29.75
CA ASP A 105 37.81 -9.17 29.19
C ASP A 105 36.97 -8.59 28.04
N VAL A 106 37.59 -7.89 27.09
CA VAL A 106 36.95 -7.41 25.84
C VAL A 106 36.69 -8.53 24.81
N SER A 107 36.87 -9.80 25.18
CA SER A 107 36.57 -10.96 24.32
C SER A 107 35.16 -11.51 24.51
N ASN A 108 34.50 -11.29 25.66
CA ASN A 108 33.19 -11.87 25.94
C ASN A 108 32.06 -11.13 25.18
N PRO A 109 31.34 -11.80 24.26
CA PRO A 109 30.31 -11.16 23.45
C PRO A 109 29.19 -10.49 24.26
N LYS A 110 28.82 -11.06 25.42
CA LYS A 110 27.78 -10.50 26.29
C LYS A 110 28.24 -9.20 26.96
N VAL A 111 29.52 -9.11 27.32
CA VAL A 111 30.10 -7.89 27.91
C VAL A 111 30.17 -6.80 26.84
N ILE A 112 30.64 -7.16 25.64
CA ILE A 112 30.70 -6.25 24.49
C ILE A 112 29.31 -5.72 24.13
N GLY A 113 28.30 -6.59 24.02
CA GLY A 113 26.92 -6.20 23.71
C GLY A 113 26.35 -5.21 24.74
N ARG A 114 26.56 -5.45 26.04
CA ARG A 114 26.14 -4.50 27.08
C ARG A 114 26.82 -3.13 26.97
N LEU A 115 28.12 -3.10 26.67
CA LEU A 115 28.87 -1.86 26.49
C LEU A 115 28.39 -1.10 25.25
N ILE A 116 28.12 -1.82 24.14
CA ILE A 116 27.57 -1.23 22.93
C ILE A 116 26.19 -0.65 23.20
N LYS A 117 25.29 -1.44 23.78
CA LYS A 117 23.93 -1.03 24.12
C LYS A 117 23.93 0.24 24.98
N LYS A 118 24.70 0.24 26.07
CA LYS A 118 24.81 1.41 26.95
C LYS A 118 25.31 2.66 26.21
N ASN A 119 26.36 2.52 25.40
CA ASN A 119 26.89 3.65 24.62
C ASN A 119 25.87 4.18 23.59
N LEU A 120 25.04 3.32 23.00
CA LEU A 120 23.99 3.73 22.06
C LEU A 120 22.78 4.36 22.76
N GLU A 121 22.45 3.94 23.98
CA GLU A 121 21.41 4.55 24.83
C GLU A 121 21.80 5.99 25.21
N GLU A 122 23.07 6.20 25.61
CA GLU A 122 23.60 7.53 25.99
C GLU A 122 23.92 8.44 24.79
N LEU A 123 23.78 7.95 23.55
CA LEU A 123 24.15 8.72 22.35
C LEU A 123 23.04 9.71 21.97
N ASN A 124 23.35 11.00 22.09
CA ASN A 124 22.51 12.07 21.56
C ASN A 124 22.76 12.30 20.06
N VAL A 125 21.71 12.14 19.25
CA VAL A 125 21.73 12.32 17.79
C VAL A 125 21.70 13.81 17.45
N PRO A 126 22.63 14.35 16.62
CA PRO A 126 22.64 15.78 16.28
C PRO A 126 21.38 16.26 15.53
N LYS A 127 20.97 17.53 15.71
CA LYS A 127 19.72 18.11 15.13
C LYS A 127 19.69 18.08 13.62
N GLU A 128 20.85 18.15 12.99
CA GLU A 128 20.97 18.01 11.54
C GLU A 128 20.53 16.64 11.03
N PHE A 129 20.69 15.55 11.79
CA PHE A 129 20.33 14.20 11.34
C PHE A 129 18.82 13.97 11.37
N THR A 130 18.07 14.72 12.17
CA THR A 130 16.62 14.55 12.34
C THR A 130 15.80 15.49 11.47
N LYS A 131 16.43 16.50 10.85
CA LYS A 131 15.73 17.43 9.94
C LYS A 131 15.50 16.78 8.59
N ALA A 132 14.24 16.87 8.12
CA ALA A 132 13.86 16.46 6.78
C ALA A 132 14.71 17.17 5.73
N SER A 133 15.14 16.43 4.71
CA SER A 133 15.93 16.98 3.62
C SER A 133 15.06 17.85 2.71
N THR A 134 15.60 19.00 2.33
CA THR A 134 14.99 19.86 1.30
C THR A 134 15.62 19.62 -0.08
N ASN A 135 16.54 18.65 -0.18
CA ASN A 135 17.33 18.43 -1.38
C ASN A 135 16.55 17.68 -2.46
N ARG A 136 16.22 18.37 -3.55
CA ARG A 136 15.49 17.80 -4.70
C ARG A 136 16.32 16.79 -5.50
N ASN A 137 17.64 16.75 -5.30
CA ASN A 137 18.58 15.88 -6.02
C ASN A 137 18.93 14.61 -5.24
N ALA A 138 18.12 14.24 -4.25
CA ALA A 138 18.28 13.07 -3.39
C ALA A 138 18.69 11.78 -4.15
N ALA A 139 18.00 11.46 -5.24
CA ALA A 139 18.28 10.27 -6.04
C ALA A 139 19.68 10.31 -6.69
N GLN A 140 20.09 11.46 -7.23
CA GLN A 140 21.41 11.61 -7.86
C GLN A 140 22.53 11.51 -6.82
N ILE A 141 22.34 12.09 -5.63
CA ILE A 141 23.30 12.00 -4.52
C ILE A 141 23.47 10.53 -4.10
N LEU A 142 22.38 9.78 -3.99
CA LEU A 142 22.43 8.36 -3.65
C LEU A 142 23.16 7.54 -4.73
N VAL A 143 22.86 7.78 -6.01
CA VAL A 143 23.57 7.14 -7.14
C VAL A 143 25.07 7.44 -7.08
N ASN A 144 25.45 8.69 -6.84
CA ASN A 144 26.85 9.10 -6.72
C ASN A 144 27.53 8.41 -5.52
N PHE A 145 26.86 8.36 -4.37
CA PHE A 145 27.38 7.65 -3.19
C PHE A 145 27.61 6.17 -3.47
N ILE A 146 26.67 5.50 -4.13
CA ILE A 146 26.75 4.07 -4.37
C ILE A 146 27.81 3.73 -5.42
N THR A 147 27.98 4.58 -6.42
CA THR A 147 29.01 4.39 -7.45
C THR A 147 30.42 4.66 -6.95
N THR A 148 30.59 5.57 -5.98
CA THR A 148 31.92 6.04 -5.53
C THR A 148 32.36 5.52 -4.15
N LYS A 149 31.45 5.35 -3.20
CA LYS A 149 31.76 5.13 -1.78
C LYS A 149 31.17 3.84 -1.18
N ALA A 150 30.11 3.29 -1.77
CA ALA A 150 29.51 2.05 -1.28
C ALA A 150 30.39 0.84 -1.63
N SER A 151 30.47 -0.09 -0.69
CA SER A 151 31.04 -1.40 -0.98
C SER A 151 30.08 -2.14 -1.90
N LYS A 152 30.55 -2.52 -3.10
CA LYS A 152 29.72 -3.24 -4.09
C LYS A 152 29.31 -4.63 -3.61
N ASP A 153 29.96 -5.14 -2.57
CA ASP A 153 29.82 -6.52 -2.12
C ASP A 153 28.51 -6.76 -1.39
N SER A 154 27.91 -5.75 -0.74
CA SER A 154 26.70 -5.94 0.09
C SER A 154 25.95 -4.63 0.32
N ILE A 155 25.07 -4.29 -0.62
CA ILE A 155 24.09 -3.21 -0.46
C ILE A 155 22.76 -3.83 -0.01
N LEU A 156 22.22 -3.32 1.09
CA LEU A 156 20.92 -3.68 1.64
C LEU A 156 20.00 -2.44 1.61
N VAL A 157 18.71 -2.65 1.42
CA VAL A 157 17.70 -1.58 1.39
C VAL A 157 16.65 -1.84 2.44
N PHE A 158 16.43 -0.89 3.35
CA PHE A 158 15.41 -0.94 4.37
C PHE A 158 14.35 0.12 4.10
N SER A 159 13.07 -0.26 4.19
CA SER A 159 11.95 0.68 4.11
C SER A 159 10.96 0.40 5.23
N VAL A 160 10.66 1.43 6.03
CA VAL A 160 9.74 1.32 7.18
C VAL A 160 8.28 1.21 6.73
N ASP A 161 7.94 1.80 5.59
CA ASP A 161 6.57 1.85 5.07
C ASP A 161 6.10 0.53 4.44
N GLY A 162 7.02 -0.39 4.15
CA GLY A 162 6.76 -1.66 3.46
C GLY A 162 6.10 -1.50 2.09
N SER A 163 6.18 -0.32 1.47
CA SER A 163 5.45 -0.03 0.23
C SER A 163 6.09 -0.65 -1.01
N LEU A 164 7.35 -1.09 -0.90
CA LEU A 164 8.16 -1.63 -1.99
C LEU A 164 8.75 -2.98 -1.58
N ASP A 165 8.57 -4.00 -2.41
CA ASP A 165 9.28 -5.28 -2.27
C ASP A 165 10.70 -5.22 -2.85
N THR A 166 10.91 -4.34 -3.83
CA THR A 166 12.17 -4.20 -4.55
C THR A 166 12.52 -2.74 -4.82
N TYR A 167 13.81 -2.45 -4.93
CA TYR A 167 14.37 -1.13 -5.20
C TYR A 167 15.28 -1.20 -6.42
N LEU A 168 15.03 -0.38 -7.45
CA LEU A 168 15.80 -0.39 -8.70
C LEU A 168 16.83 0.73 -8.70
N LEU A 169 18.13 0.42 -8.74
CA LEU A 169 19.19 1.41 -8.75
C LEU A 169 20.29 1.02 -9.73
N ASN A 170 20.59 1.90 -10.69
CA ASN A 170 21.54 1.66 -11.78
C ASN A 170 21.27 0.31 -12.48
N ASP A 171 20.02 0.10 -12.89
CA ASP A 171 19.53 -1.13 -13.54
C ASP A 171 19.68 -2.42 -12.72
N LYS A 172 20.00 -2.31 -11.43
CA LYS A 172 20.06 -3.43 -10.49
C LYS A 172 18.89 -3.39 -9.54
N THR A 173 18.25 -4.54 -9.36
CA THR A 173 17.15 -4.71 -8.40
C THR A 173 17.69 -5.21 -7.07
N TYR A 174 17.37 -4.49 -6.01
CA TYR A 174 17.70 -4.85 -4.63
C TYR A 174 16.43 -5.27 -3.90
N LYS A 175 16.52 -6.30 -3.06
CA LYS A 175 15.43 -6.67 -2.15
C LYS A 175 15.27 -5.58 -1.10
N VAL A 176 14.04 -5.15 -0.86
CA VAL A 176 13.70 -4.25 0.24
C VAL A 176 13.34 -5.08 1.46
N PHE A 177 13.94 -4.73 2.59
CA PHE A 177 13.66 -5.32 3.89
C PHE A 177 12.72 -4.40 4.67
N THR A 178 11.79 -5.00 5.40
CA THR A 178 10.81 -4.29 6.24
C THR A 178 11.00 -4.58 7.72
N SER A 179 11.90 -5.51 8.06
CA SER A 179 12.25 -5.87 9.44
C SER A 179 13.77 -5.79 9.66
N ILE A 180 14.16 -5.26 10.82
CA ILE A 180 15.56 -5.25 11.27
C ILE A 180 16.09 -6.67 11.48
N ASP A 181 15.26 -7.62 11.91
CA ASP A 181 15.67 -9.01 12.12
C ASP A 181 16.10 -9.69 10.81
N ASP A 182 15.39 -9.40 9.72
CA ASP A 182 15.75 -9.91 8.40
C ASP A 182 17.05 -9.29 7.89
N ILE A 183 17.28 -8.00 8.18
CA ILE A 183 18.53 -7.31 7.86
C ILE A 183 19.68 -7.93 8.66
N ARG A 184 19.51 -8.10 9.98
CA ARG A 184 20.52 -8.73 10.85
C ARG A 184 20.86 -10.13 10.38
N SER A 185 19.85 -10.93 10.02
CA SER A 185 20.03 -12.27 9.46
C SER A 185 20.81 -12.24 8.14
N LYS A 186 20.51 -11.28 7.25
CA LYS A 186 21.23 -11.10 5.98
C LYS A 186 22.67 -10.64 6.18
N ILE A 187 22.91 -9.71 7.12
CA ILE A 187 24.23 -9.26 7.52
C ILE A 187 25.04 -10.44 8.06
N GLN A 188 24.49 -11.20 9.01
CA GLN A 188 25.13 -12.38 9.58
C GLN A 188 25.54 -13.38 8.50
N SER A 189 24.60 -13.74 7.60
CA SER A 189 24.87 -14.65 6.48
C SER A 189 26.02 -14.17 5.60
N THR A 190 26.08 -12.85 5.32
CA THR A 190 27.13 -12.22 4.52
C THR A 190 28.49 -12.29 5.23
N LEU A 191 28.54 -11.94 6.52
CA LEU A 191 29.76 -11.96 7.32
C LEU A 191 30.30 -13.37 7.56
N CYS A 192 29.42 -14.37 7.61
CA CYS A 192 29.82 -15.77 7.66
C CYS A 192 30.55 -16.23 6.39
N GLN A 193 30.12 -15.75 5.22
CA GLN A 193 30.77 -16.04 3.95
C GLN A 193 32.07 -15.25 3.79
N ASN A 194 32.06 -13.96 4.16
CA ASN A 194 33.23 -13.11 4.13
C ASN A 194 33.26 -12.17 5.35
N PRO A 195 34.04 -12.51 6.41
CA PRO A 195 34.10 -11.76 7.66
C PRO A 195 34.60 -10.31 7.52
N LYS A 196 35.29 -9.99 6.41
CA LYS A 196 35.83 -8.65 6.13
C LYS A 196 34.90 -7.81 5.24
N SER A 197 33.71 -8.32 4.92
CA SER A 197 32.75 -7.59 4.10
C SER A 197 32.41 -6.24 4.72
N SER A 198 32.39 -5.20 3.88
CA SER A 198 31.84 -3.91 4.24
C SER A 198 30.39 -3.85 3.75
N ILE A 199 29.48 -3.53 4.67
CA ILE A 199 28.04 -3.56 4.42
C ILE A 199 27.54 -2.14 4.28
N THR A 200 26.74 -1.87 3.26
CA THR A 200 26.07 -0.59 3.06
C THR A 200 24.56 -0.80 3.19
N LEU A 201 23.94 -0.17 4.17
CA LEU A 201 22.50 -0.17 4.38
C LEU A 201 21.91 1.18 3.95
N LEU A 202 20.95 1.15 3.02
CA LEU A 202 20.17 2.33 2.64
C LEU A 202 18.88 2.32 3.45
N ILE A 203 18.59 3.38 4.18
CA ILE A 203 17.33 3.51 4.93
C ILE A 203 16.43 4.49 4.21
N ASN A 204 15.21 4.05 3.91
CA ASN A 204 14.17 4.81 3.19
C ASN A 204 14.74 5.58 1.99
N PRO A 205 15.49 4.91 1.07
CA PRO A 205 16.08 5.63 -0.05
C PRO A 205 14.98 6.27 -0.92
N PRO A 206 15.24 7.44 -1.53
CA PRO A 206 14.29 8.06 -2.45
C PRO A 206 13.92 7.07 -3.56
N SER A 207 12.62 6.93 -3.85
CA SER A 207 12.14 6.06 -4.93
C SER A 207 12.83 6.41 -6.25
N SER A 208 13.65 5.48 -6.74
CA SER A 208 14.46 5.55 -7.95
C SER A 208 13.78 4.91 -9.16
N ALA A 209 12.58 4.34 -8.97
CA ALA A 209 11.80 3.81 -10.09
C ALA A 209 11.50 4.94 -11.08
N PRO A 210 11.51 4.68 -12.40
CA PRO A 210 10.97 5.62 -13.38
C PRO A 210 9.53 5.89 -12.97
N ARG A 211 9.31 7.07 -12.40
CA ARG A 211 8.01 7.48 -11.91
C ARG A 211 7.08 7.43 -13.10
N SER A 212 6.16 6.46 -13.10
CA SER A 212 5.01 6.57 -13.99
C SER A 212 4.40 7.94 -13.68
N PRO A 213 4.21 8.81 -14.68
CA PRO A 213 3.73 10.16 -14.42
C PRO A 213 2.45 10.05 -13.59
N LEU A 214 2.27 10.97 -12.63
CA LEU A 214 1.02 11.05 -11.90
C LEU A 214 -0.09 11.34 -12.92
N ILE A 215 -0.97 10.37 -13.15
CA ILE A 215 -2.12 10.50 -14.04
C ILE A 215 -3.36 10.66 -13.18
N LEU A 216 -4.18 11.65 -13.50
CA LEU A 216 -5.42 11.98 -12.80
C LEU A 216 -6.62 11.73 -13.71
N ASN A 217 -7.55 10.88 -13.27
CA ASN A 217 -8.77 10.56 -14.00
C ASN A 217 -10.00 10.75 -13.10
N VAL A 218 -11.10 11.25 -13.67
CA VAL A 218 -12.39 11.29 -12.96
C VAL A 218 -13.08 9.93 -13.12
N SER A 219 -13.37 9.26 -12.00
CA SER A 219 -13.98 7.93 -11.98
C SER A 219 -15.48 7.97 -12.25
N GLY A 220 -16.16 9.04 -11.84
CA GLY A 220 -17.59 9.24 -12.05
C GLY A 220 -18.19 10.26 -11.09
N LEU A 221 -19.43 10.66 -11.41
CA LEU A 221 -20.28 11.51 -10.58
C LEU A 221 -21.57 10.74 -10.26
N ASP A 222 -21.83 10.49 -8.98
CA ASP A 222 -23.12 9.98 -8.52
C ASP A 222 -24.09 11.15 -8.31
N CYS A 223 -25.06 11.27 -9.22
CA CYS A 223 -26.02 12.36 -9.21
C CYS A 223 -26.99 12.34 -8.01
N LYS A 224 -27.16 11.19 -7.34
CA LYS A 224 -28.04 11.08 -6.16
C LYS A 224 -27.32 11.57 -4.91
N THR A 225 -26.09 11.09 -4.69
CA THR A 225 -25.28 11.46 -3.52
C THR A 225 -24.49 12.74 -3.70
N ARG A 226 -24.39 13.23 -4.94
CA ARG A 226 -23.59 14.40 -5.36
C ARG A 226 -22.09 14.22 -5.14
N LYS A 227 -21.64 12.97 -5.01
CA LYS A 227 -20.24 12.63 -4.85
C LYS A 227 -19.58 12.43 -6.21
N LEU A 228 -18.48 13.15 -6.42
CA LEU A 228 -17.58 12.96 -7.54
C LEU A 228 -16.31 12.30 -7.01
N SER A 229 -15.92 11.20 -7.63
CA SER A 229 -14.73 10.44 -7.23
C SER A 229 -13.64 10.57 -8.28
N ILE A 230 -12.41 10.70 -7.82
CA ILE A 230 -11.22 10.80 -8.66
C ILE A 230 -10.34 9.57 -8.41
N ARG A 231 -9.66 9.11 -9.45
CA ARG A 231 -8.64 8.06 -9.37
C ARG A 231 -7.32 8.57 -9.90
N THR A 232 -6.26 8.24 -9.19
CA THR A 232 -4.88 8.49 -9.60
C THR A 232 -4.21 7.19 -10.01
N LEU A 233 -3.27 7.29 -10.95
CA LEU A 233 -2.38 6.20 -11.39
C LEU A 233 -0.94 6.73 -11.43
N GLY A 234 0.02 5.84 -11.23
CA GLY A 234 1.43 6.20 -11.17
C GLY A 234 1.78 7.02 -9.93
N GLY A 235 2.75 7.92 -10.06
CA GLY A 235 3.22 8.77 -8.97
C GLY A 235 4.55 8.34 -8.35
N ASP A 236 4.93 9.02 -7.27
CA ASP A 236 6.16 8.76 -6.52
C ASP A 236 5.95 8.09 -5.15
N GLY A 237 4.70 7.73 -4.83
CA GLY A 237 4.33 7.05 -3.59
C GLY A 237 4.12 7.97 -2.39
N SER A 238 4.51 9.24 -2.46
CA SER A 238 4.22 10.19 -1.38
C SER A 238 2.70 10.48 -1.25
N PRO A 239 2.21 11.00 -0.11
CA PRO A 239 0.81 11.35 0.02
C PRO A 239 0.32 12.30 -1.08
N ILE A 240 -0.86 12.03 -1.64
CA ILE A 240 -1.46 12.85 -2.69
C ILE A 240 -2.39 13.88 -2.04
N SER A 241 -2.26 15.13 -2.49
CA SER A 241 -3.12 16.24 -2.14
C SER A 241 -4.00 16.61 -3.33
N TYR A 242 -5.31 16.57 -3.16
CA TYR A 242 -6.32 16.84 -4.18
C TYR A 242 -6.91 18.22 -4.00
N SER A 243 -7.10 18.93 -5.11
CA SER A 243 -7.73 20.24 -5.14
C SER A 243 -8.69 20.35 -6.32
N ALA A 244 -9.77 21.11 -6.16
CA ALA A 244 -10.57 21.63 -7.24
C ALA A 244 -11.01 23.05 -6.92
N LYS A 245 -10.73 23.96 -7.84
CA LYS A 245 -11.10 25.37 -7.67
C LYS A 245 -12.61 25.49 -7.46
N GLY A 246 -12.98 26.13 -6.35
CA GLY A 246 -14.38 26.33 -5.96
C GLY A 246 -15.04 25.14 -5.25
N LEU A 247 -14.29 24.07 -4.94
CA LEU A 247 -14.76 22.94 -4.12
C LEU A 247 -13.92 22.80 -2.84
N SER A 248 -12.65 22.46 -2.99
CA SER A 248 -11.70 22.34 -1.88
C SER A 248 -10.25 22.44 -2.37
N GLU A 249 -9.35 22.83 -1.49
CA GLU A 249 -7.92 22.91 -1.77
C GLU A 249 -7.14 22.03 -0.81
N GLY A 250 -6.33 21.15 -1.35
CA GLY A 250 -5.30 20.43 -0.63
C GLY A 250 -5.74 19.22 0.21
N GLN A 251 -6.95 18.69 -0.01
CA GLN A 251 -7.50 17.59 0.78
C GLN A 251 -6.83 16.23 0.45
N SER A 252 -6.77 15.31 1.41
CA SER A 252 -6.25 13.95 1.20
C SER A 252 -7.27 13.00 0.54
N SER A 253 -8.56 13.32 0.62
CA SER A 253 -9.63 12.54 0.00
C SER A 253 -9.72 12.78 -1.51
N SER A 254 -9.89 11.71 -2.28
CA SER A 254 -10.18 11.77 -3.71
C SER A 254 -11.67 11.97 -4.03
N GLU A 255 -12.51 12.16 -3.01
CA GLU A 255 -13.94 12.45 -3.16
C GLU A 255 -14.26 13.94 -2.99
N PHE A 256 -15.16 14.45 -3.81
CA PHE A 256 -15.67 15.81 -3.76
C PHE A 256 -17.19 15.79 -3.71
N THR A 257 -17.80 16.66 -2.91
CA THR A 257 -19.27 16.82 -2.87
C THR A 257 -19.67 18.08 -3.61
N LEU A 258 -20.55 17.95 -4.59
CA LEU A 258 -21.01 19.07 -5.42
C LEU A 258 -22.33 19.66 -4.88
N SER A 259 -22.51 20.97 -5.05
CA SER A 259 -23.81 21.61 -4.80
C SER A 259 -24.81 21.31 -5.93
N ALA A 260 -26.11 21.47 -5.65
CA ALA A 260 -27.16 21.09 -6.61
C ALA A 260 -27.06 21.82 -7.97
N ASN A 261 -26.66 23.10 -7.96
CA ASN A 261 -26.45 23.90 -9.16
C ASN A 261 -25.19 23.53 -9.96
N GLN A 262 -24.31 22.69 -9.40
CA GLN A 262 -23.07 22.25 -10.05
C GLN A 262 -23.22 20.91 -10.76
N LEU A 263 -24.36 20.23 -10.64
CA LEU A 263 -24.55 18.86 -11.14
C LEU A 263 -24.66 18.75 -12.67
N SER A 264 -24.93 19.85 -13.38
CA SER A 264 -25.11 19.85 -14.83
C SER A 264 -24.39 21.01 -15.50
N GLY A 265 -23.55 20.71 -16.49
CA GLY A 265 -22.88 21.69 -17.36
C GLY A 265 -21.77 22.50 -16.68
N THR A 266 -21.46 22.24 -15.41
CA THR A 266 -20.40 22.96 -14.69
C THR A 266 -19.06 22.30 -14.96
N GLN A 267 -18.05 23.09 -15.39
CA GLN A 267 -16.70 22.60 -15.61
C GLN A 267 -15.83 22.82 -14.38
N PHE A 268 -15.16 21.76 -13.94
CA PHE A 268 -14.16 21.78 -12.88
C PHE A 268 -12.78 21.47 -13.42
N THR A 269 -11.76 22.04 -12.78
CA THR A 269 -10.36 21.66 -12.97
C THR A 269 -9.88 21.02 -11.68
N PHE A 270 -9.65 19.72 -11.72
CA PHE A 270 -9.11 18.95 -10.62
C PHE A 270 -7.59 18.87 -10.74
N VAL A 271 -6.92 18.98 -9.61
CA VAL A 271 -5.47 18.91 -9.48
C VAL A 271 -5.15 17.85 -8.44
N ALA A 272 -4.24 16.95 -8.77
CA ALA A 272 -3.60 16.06 -7.82
C ALA A 272 -2.12 16.42 -7.76
N LYS A 273 -1.65 16.69 -6.55
CA LYS A 273 -0.24 17.00 -6.28
C LYS A 273 0.35 15.89 -5.42
N GLN A 274 1.49 15.38 -5.85
CA GLN A 274 2.23 14.35 -5.13
C GLN A 274 3.72 14.70 -5.18
N GLY A 275 4.28 15.13 -4.05
CA GLY A 275 5.61 15.73 -4.00
C GLY A 275 5.73 16.94 -4.96
N SER A 276 6.61 16.81 -5.95
CA SER A 276 6.81 17.79 -7.03
C SER A 276 5.94 17.55 -8.27
N SER A 277 5.27 16.41 -8.35
CA SER A 277 4.42 16.03 -9.49
C SER A 277 3.05 16.67 -9.36
N ILE A 278 2.56 17.27 -10.45
CA ILE A 278 1.22 17.85 -10.53
C ILE A 278 0.52 17.25 -11.75
N SER A 279 -0.68 16.74 -11.54
CA SER A 279 -1.54 16.22 -12.59
C SER A 279 -2.86 16.96 -12.57
N THR A 280 -3.38 17.31 -13.76
CA THR A 280 -4.57 18.15 -13.89
C THR A 280 -5.55 17.50 -14.86
N VAL A 281 -6.83 17.46 -14.51
CA VAL A 281 -7.90 17.01 -15.39
C VAL A 281 -9.08 17.98 -15.36
N LYS A 282 -9.65 18.27 -16.54
CA LYS A 282 -10.89 19.05 -16.66
C LYS A 282 -12.06 18.09 -16.79
N TYR A 283 -13.15 18.39 -16.10
CA TYR A 283 -14.36 17.57 -16.14
C TYR A 283 -15.60 18.45 -16.14
N THR A 284 -16.54 18.16 -17.03
CA THR A 284 -17.84 18.84 -17.10
C THR A 284 -18.90 17.90 -16.53
N THR A 285 -19.70 18.39 -15.58
CA THR A 285 -20.74 17.58 -14.95
C THR A 285 -21.90 17.30 -15.92
N ILE A 286 -22.44 16.09 -15.88
CA ILE A 286 -23.40 15.58 -16.86
C ILE A 286 -24.67 14.99 -16.21
N CYS A 287 -25.01 15.37 -14.97
CA CYS A 287 -26.24 14.86 -14.37
C CYS A 287 -27.45 15.40 -15.12
N SER A 288 -28.23 14.48 -15.70
CA SER A 288 -29.53 14.79 -16.24
C SER A 288 -30.44 15.18 -15.07
N ILE A 289 -30.72 16.47 -14.92
CA ILE A 289 -31.84 16.90 -14.07
C ILE A 289 -33.07 16.35 -14.77
N ALA A 290 -33.71 15.33 -14.19
CA ALA A 290 -34.97 14.84 -14.72
C ALA A 290 -35.89 16.06 -14.89
N PRO A 291 -36.47 16.29 -16.09
CA PRO A 291 -37.33 17.44 -16.30
C PRO A 291 -38.40 17.46 -15.21
N PRO A 292 -38.74 18.63 -14.65
CA PRO A 292 -39.78 18.73 -13.64
C PRO A 292 -41.01 17.97 -14.17
N PRO A 293 -41.69 17.16 -13.32
CA PRO A 293 -42.78 16.30 -13.76
C PRO A 293 -43.77 17.15 -14.56
N VAL A 294 -43.81 16.92 -15.88
CA VAL A 294 -44.73 17.61 -16.77
C VAL A 294 -46.11 17.19 -16.28
N LYS A 295 -46.92 18.16 -15.82
CA LYS A 295 -48.32 17.91 -15.44
C LYS A 295 -48.98 17.19 -16.61
N GLY A 296 -49.25 15.89 -16.44
CA GLY A 296 -49.79 15.05 -17.48
C GLY A 296 -51.14 15.59 -17.95
N ARG A 297 -51.30 15.70 -19.26
CA ARG A 297 -52.63 15.81 -19.87
C ARG A 297 -53.38 14.52 -19.54
N LYS A 298 -54.51 14.68 -18.87
CA LYS A 298 -55.46 13.59 -18.56
C LYS A 298 -55.80 12.81 -19.82
N GLY A 299 -55.47 11.53 -19.84
CA GLY A 299 -55.99 10.60 -20.83
C GLY A 299 -57.32 10.03 -20.33
N PRO A 300 -58.33 9.85 -21.20
CA PRO A 300 -59.54 9.15 -20.81
C PRO A 300 -59.20 7.66 -20.68
N SER A 301 -58.95 7.21 -19.45
CA SER A 301 -58.81 5.80 -19.10
C SER A 301 -59.58 5.54 -17.81
N ASP A 302 -60.61 4.72 -17.91
CA ASP A 302 -61.58 4.37 -16.85
C ASP A 302 -60.99 3.54 -15.69
N ASN A 303 -59.67 3.54 -15.52
CA ASN A 303 -58.99 2.96 -14.38
C ASN A 303 -57.87 3.91 -13.94
N GLY A 304 -58.25 4.98 -13.21
CA GLY A 304 -57.35 5.86 -12.49
C GLY A 304 -56.21 6.45 -13.33
N ASP A 305 -56.41 7.67 -13.83
CA ASP A 305 -55.45 8.41 -14.65
C ASP A 305 -54.06 8.51 -13.97
N LEU A 306 -53.11 7.70 -14.46
CA LEU A 306 -51.73 7.62 -13.99
C LEU A 306 -50.82 8.27 -15.06
N THR A 307 -50.11 9.34 -14.71
CA THR A 307 -49.15 9.98 -15.61
C THR A 307 -47.76 9.36 -15.42
N ILE A 308 -47.18 8.77 -16.47
CA ILE A 308 -45.81 8.19 -16.42
C ILE A 308 -44.78 9.30 -16.15
N VAL A 309 -43.91 9.08 -15.17
CA VAL A 309 -42.76 9.95 -14.89
C VAL A 309 -41.68 9.68 -15.93
N LYS A 310 -41.41 10.65 -16.80
CA LYS A 310 -40.44 10.53 -17.89
C LYS A 310 -39.06 10.11 -17.35
N GLY A 311 -38.46 9.08 -17.97
CA GLY A 311 -37.14 8.57 -17.60
C GLY A 311 -37.12 7.60 -16.41
N SER A 312 -38.27 7.21 -15.86
CA SER A 312 -38.38 6.19 -14.81
C SER A 312 -38.54 4.76 -15.34
N GLU A 313 -38.48 4.58 -16.66
CA GLU A 313 -38.77 3.32 -17.32
C GLU A 313 -37.57 2.38 -17.26
N GLY A 314 -37.80 1.18 -16.76
CA GLY A 314 -36.85 0.09 -16.75
C GLY A 314 -37.49 -1.19 -17.29
N CYS A 315 -36.67 -2.07 -17.84
CA CYS A 315 -37.09 -3.36 -18.33
C CYS A 315 -36.33 -4.46 -17.56
N ASP A 316 -37.07 -5.44 -17.04
CA ASP A 316 -36.51 -6.73 -16.62
C ASP A 316 -37.32 -7.84 -17.29
N ILE A 317 -36.67 -8.61 -18.16
CA ILE A 317 -37.20 -9.73 -18.97
C ILE A 317 -38.73 -9.66 -19.17
N CYS A 318 -39.16 -8.91 -20.18
CA CYS A 318 -40.58 -8.80 -20.58
C CYS A 318 -41.49 -8.17 -19.50
N THR A 319 -40.93 -7.62 -18.43
CA THR A 319 -41.62 -6.81 -17.43
C THR A 319 -41.10 -5.39 -17.51
N ARG A 320 -42.01 -4.45 -17.74
CA ARG A 320 -41.71 -3.02 -17.72
C ARG A 320 -42.06 -2.47 -16.34
N TYR A 321 -41.15 -1.72 -15.75
CA TYR A 321 -41.36 -0.99 -14.51
C TYR A 321 -41.27 0.49 -14.83
N TYR A 322 -42.18 1.29 -14.27
CA TYR A 322 -42.11 2.73 -14.37
C TYR A 322 -42.76 3.37 -13.15
N SER A 323 -42.35 4.59 -12.84
CA SER A 323 -43.03 5.41 -11.85
C SER A 323 -44.16 6.16 -12.55
N ALA A 324 -45.34 6.17 -11.95
CA ALA A 324 -46.46 6.98 -12.42
C ALA A 324 -47.08 7.78 -11.28
N THR A 325 -47.56 8.98 -11.60
CA THR A 325 -48.17 9.89 -10.64
C THR A 325 -49.68 9.78 -10.73
N ASP A 326 -50.36 9.55 -9.61
CA ASP A 326 -51.82 9.58 -9.54
C ASP A 326 -52.38 11.01 -9.57
N ASN A 327 -53.70 11.13 -9.66
CA ASN A 327 -54.41 12.41 -9.63
C ASN A 327 -54.20 13.25 -8.35
N LEU A 328 -53.66 12.65 -7.28
CA LEU A 328 -53.30 13.33 -6.03
C LEU A 328 -51.80 13.71 -5.98
N GLY A 329 -51.06 13.51 -7.05
CA GLY A 329 -49.63 13.82 -7.11
C GLY A 329 -48.74 12.76 -6.45
N ARG A 330 -49.28 11.59 -6.06
CA ARG A 330 -48.48 10.54 -5.42
C ARG A 330 -47.83 9.66 -6.47
N VAL A 331 -46.53 9.45 -6.33
CA VAL A 331 -45.78 8.56 -7.21
C VAL A 331 -45.98 7.11 -6.75
N ARG A 332 -46.37 6.25 -7.69
CA ARG A 332 -46.48 4.80 -7.51
C ARG A 332 -45.59 4.08 -8.50
N GLN A 333 -44.95 3.01 -8.07
CA GLN A 333 -44.29 2.09 -8.98
C GLN A 333 -45.36 1.22 -9.66
N VAL A 334 -45.37 1.24 -10.99
CA VAL A 334 -46.24 0.40 -11.81
C VAL A 334 -45.39 -0.68 -12.44
N THR A 335 -45.90 -1.91 -12.39
CA THR A 335 -45.28 -3.08 -13.01
C THR A 335 -46.21 -3.60 -14.08
N GLN A 336 -45.78 -3.51 -15.33
CA GLN A 336 -46.48 -4.05 -16.49
C GLN A 336 -45.79 -5.35 -16.93
N ARG A 337 -46.36 -6.48 -16.51
CA ARG A 337 -45.92 -7.79 -16.97
C ARG A 337 -46.28 -7.99 -18.44
N ASN A 338 -45.47 -8.74 -19.16
CA ASN A 338 -45.65 -9.10 -20.58
C ASN A 338 -45.60 -7.89 -21.52
N SER A 339 -44.76 -6.91 -21.21
CA SER A 339 -44.50 -5.78 -22.09
C SER A 339 -43.68 -6.23 -23.30
N THR A 340 -44.28 -6.08 -24.50
CA THR A 340 -43.62 -6.41 -25.77
C THR A 340 -42.43 -5.49 -26.10
N GLU A 341 -42.40 -4.31 -25.48
CA GLU A 341 -41.31 -3.33 -25.61
C GLU A 341 -40.07 -3.73 -24.79
N CYS A 342 -40.27 -4.44 -23.68
CA CYS A 342 -39.20 -4.85 -22.75
C CYS A 342 -38.76 -6.31 -22.92
N CYS A 343 -39.35 -7.05 -23.85
CA CYS A 343 -39.08 -8.47 -24.01
C CYS A 343 -37.99 -8.67 -25.08
N PRO A 344 -36.84 -9.26 -24.73
CA PRO A 344 -35.79 -9.51 -25.71
C PRO A 344 -36.27 -10.51 -26.77
N CYS A 345 -35.86 -10.29 -28.01
CA CYS A 345 -36.16 -11.18 -29.13
C CYS A 345 -35.71 -12.62 -28.81
N GLY A 346 -36.58 -13.59 -29.10
CA GLY A 346 -36.32 -15.00 -28.87
C GLY A 346 -36.50 -15.48 -27.43
N LYS A 347 -36.79 -14.61 -26.45
CA LYS A 347 -37.09 -15.03 -25.08
C LYS A 347 -38.48 -15.65 -24.99
N THR A 348 -38.59 -16.67 -24.15
CA THR A 348 -39.86 -17.33 -23.82
C THR A 348 -40.40 -16.82 -22.49
N ILE A 349 -41.71 -16.58 -22.42
CA ILE A 349 -42.43 -16.21 -21.20
C ILE A 349 -43.66 -17.09 -21.02
N GLU A 350 -44.03 -17.36 -19.77
CA GLU A 350 -45.22 -18.13 -19.44
C GLU A 350 -46.38 -17.19 -19.07
N MET A 351 -47.51 -17.33 -19.76
CA MET A 351 -48.71 -16.53 -19.50
C MET A 351 -49.94 -17.43 -19.50
N ARG A 352 -50.64 -17.47 -18.35
CA ARG A 352 -51.87 -18.27 -18.17
C ARG A 352 -51.67 -19.75 -18.56
N GLY A 353 -50.54 -20.34 -18.18
CA GLY A 353 -50.22 -21.75 -18.42
C GLY A 353 -49.86 -22.10 -19.87
N ARG A 354 -49.49 -21.11 -20.69
CA ARG A 354 -48.94 -21.31 -22.04
C ARG A 354 -47.61 -20.58 -22.18
N THR A 355 -46.67 -21.18 -22.91
CA THR A 355 -45.37 -20.57 -23.21
C THR A 355 -45.46 -19.79 -24.51
N TYR A 356 -44.97 -18.55 -24.50
CA TYR A 356 -44.91 -17.67 -25.65
C TYR A 356 -43.46 -17.28 -25.93
N ARG A 357 -43.05 -17.29 -27.18
CA ARG A 357 -41.75 -16.77 -27.64
C ARG A 357 -41.93 -15.40 -28.25
N MET A 358 -41.03 -14.46 -27.92
CA MET A 358 -41.00 -13.15 -28.55
C MET A 358 -40.39 -13.25 -29.96
N GLU A 359 -41.16 -12.92 -30.98
CA GLU A 359 -40.70 -12.72 -32.35
C GLU A 359 -40.52 -11.22 -32.63
N CYS A 360 -39.36 -10.86 -33.15
CA CYS A 360 -39.06 -9.50 -33.57
C CYS A 360 -38.96 -9.48 -35.09
N ASN A 361 -39.80 -8.67 -35.73
CA ASN A 361 -39.74 -8.46 -37.16
C ASN A 361 -38.81 -7.28 -37.47
N GLU A 362 -38.15 -7.30 -38.63
CA GLU A 362 -37.28 -6.19 -39.08
C GLU A 362 -38.00 -4.83 -39.18
N GLY A 363 -39.34 -4.85 -39.28
CA GLY A 363 -40.18 -3.65 -39.22
C GLY A 363 -40.44 -3.09 -37.82
N GLY A 364 -39.73 -3.54 -36.78
CA GLY A 364 -39.85 -3.03 -35.40
C GLY A 364 -41.15 -3.42 -34.68
N ARG A 365 -41.95 -4.32 -35.26
CA ARG A 365 -43.16 -4.86 -34.62
C ARG A 365 -42.81 -6.18 -33.93
N ASN A 366 -42.67 -6.12 -32.61
CA ASN A 366 -42.49 -7.29 -31.76
C ASN A 366 -43.86 -7.94 -31.48
N ARG A 367 -43.94 -9.27 -31.54
CA ARG A 367 -45.15 -10.02 -31.20
C ARG A 367 -44.82 -11.29 -30.41
N LEU A 368 -45.72 -11.68 -29.51
CA LEU A 368 -45.65 -12.97 -28.82
C LEU A 368 -46.32 -14.03 -29.68
N VAL A 369 -45.62 -15.13 -29.93
CA VAL A 369 -46.15 -16.31 -30.62
C VAL A 369 -46.12 -17.50 -29.65
N ILE A 370 -47.12 -18.38 -29.72
CA ILE A 370 -47.15 -19.58 -28.86
C ILE A 370 -45.93 -20.43 -29.22
N ALA A 371 -45.11 -20.75 -28.22
CA ALA A 371 -44.01 -21.70 -28.37
C ALA A 371 -44.60 -23.09 -28.15
N GLU A 372 -44.71 -23.87 -29.22
CA GLU A 372 -45.07 -25.30 -29.15
C GLU A 372 -44.02 -26.12 -28.41
#